data_AF-A0A4Z0D023-F1
#
_entry.id   AF-A0A4Z0D023-F1
#
_cell.length_a   1.000
_cell.length_b   1.000
_cell.length_c   1.000
_cell.angle_alpha   90.00
_cell.angle_beta   90.00
_cell.angle_gamma   90.00
#
_symmetry.space_group_name_H-M   'P 1'
#
loop_
_entity.id
_entity.type
_entity.pdbx_description
1 polymer ?
#
loop_
_entity_poly.entity_id
_entity_poly.type
_entity_poly.pdbx_seq_one_letter_code
_entity_poly.pdbx_strand_id
1 'polypeptide(L)'
;QLNLCDISNDFDKFYNQNQDDFLSLLNQFINISDFIPFSFYRKYYSHFGTKRDFSLESMLNAFIIKNILSIPSVDLLITFLSISSELRKFCGFLKIPHKSQFSRFKSEFSDDLNDLFNNLVDFSEEISQKINPFLSSILITDTTGIESYVAENNPKFYQSQLKKSKSHAKFFASTNPNS
;
A
#
# COMPACT_ATOMS: atom_id res chain seq x y z
N GLN A 1 13.84 -5.39 -11.88
CA GLN A 1 13.35 -5.41 -10.49
C GLN A 1 14.21 -4.40 -9.72
N LEU A 2 13.66 -3.25 -9.35
CA LEU A 2 14.37 -2.26 -8.52
C LEU A 2 14.43 -2.83 -7.10
N ASN A 3 15.65 -3.05 -6.59
CA ASN A 3 15.83 -3.57 -5.24
C ASN A 3 15.61 -2.42 -4.23
N LEU A 4 15.03 -2.72 -3.06
CA LEU A 4 14.82 -1.73 -1.99
C LEU A 4 16.13 -1.02 -1.63
N CYS A 5 17.25 -1.75 -1.67
CA CYS A 5 18.57 -1.20 -1.42
C CYS A 5 19.01 -0.18 -2.49
N ASP A 6 18.58 -0.35 -3.74
CA ASP A 6 18.92 0.56 -4.83
C ASP A 6 18.13 1.87 -4.71
N ILE A 7 16.83 1.76 -4.37
CA ILE A 7 15.99 2.93 -4.05
C ILE A 7 16.54 3.64 -2.80
N SER A 8 16.95 2.90 -1.77
CA SER A 8 17.55 3.46 -0.55
C SER A 8 18.83 4.23 -0.85
N ASN A 9 19.72 3.69 -1.69
CA ASN A 9 20.98 4.34 -2.01
C ASN A 9 20.79 5.62 -2.84
N ASP A 10 19.86 5.62 -3.79
CA ASP A 10 19.54 6.81 -4.58
C ASP A 10 18.78 7.85 -3.73
N PHE A 11 17.92 7.39 -2.82
CA PHE A 11 17.27 8.24 -1.81
C PHE A 11 18.29 8.84 -0.85
N ASP A 12 19.25 8.08 -0.35
CA ASP A 12 20.31 8.55 0.52
C ASP A 12 21.20 9.56 -0.20
N LYS A 13 21.53 9.34 -1.48
CA LYS A 13 22.25 10.34 -2.28
C LYS A 13 21.44 11.63 -2.45
N PHE A 14 20.15 11.52 -2.75
CA PHE A 14 19.25 12.67 -2.90
C PHE A 14 19.08 13.46 -1.59
N TYR A 15 18.88 12.76 -0.47
CA TYR A 15 18.74 13.30 0.87
C TYR A 15 20.03 13.97 1.38
N ASN A 16 21.20 13.42 1.05
CA ASN A 16 22.48 14.01 1.43
C ASN A 16 22.89 15.20 0.54
N GLN A 17 22.29 15.36 -0.65
CA GLN A 17 22.61 16.45 -1.59
C GLN A 17 21.68 17.66 -1.46
N ASN A 18 20.43 17.46 -1.03
CA ASN A 18 19.49 18.53 -0.73
C ASN A 18 19.32 18.59 0.79
N GLN A 19 19.76 19.69 1.41
CA GLN A 19 19.70 19.91 2.86
C GLN A 19 18.27 20.02 3.41
N ASP A 20 17.27 19.96 2.53
CA ASP A 20 15.85 19.99 2.81
C ASP A 20 15.35 18.57 3.15
N ASP A 21 14.80 18.41 4.35
CA ASP A 21 14.17 17.16 4.81
C ASP A 21 13.18 16.66 3.74
N PHE A 22 13.21 15.38 3.38
CA PHE A 22 12.36 14.75 2.37
C PHE A 22 10.88 15.18 2.47
N LEU A 23 10.37 15.33 3.70
CA LEU A 23 8.99 15.77 3.96
C LEU A 23 8.74 17.23 3.51
N SER A 24 9.75 18.09 3.57
CA SER A 24 9.67 19.47 3.11
C SER A 24 9.57 19.54 1.58
N LEU A 25 10.31 18.69 0.86
CA LEU A 25 10.22 18.58 -0.59
C LEU A 25 8.86 18.05 -1.03
N LEU A 26 8.34 17.02 -0.36
CA LEU A 26 6.98 16.53 -0.60
C LEU A 26 5.95 17.65 -0.39
N ASN A 27 6.03 18.40 0.72
CA ASN A 27 5.12 19.52 0.98
C ASN A 27 5.24 20.66 -0.05
N GLN A 28 6.45 20.89 -0.56
CA GLN A 28 6.70 21.96 -1.53
C GLN A 28 6.12 21.65 -2.90
N PHE A 29 6.25 20.40 -3.35
CA PHE A 29 5.92 20.02 -4.73
C PHE A 29 4.62 19.24 -4.87
N ILE A 30 4.08 18.69 -3.78
CA ILE A 30 2.88 17.84 -3.81
C ILE A 30 1.86 18.37 -2.80
N ASN A 31 0.79 18.95 -3.32
CA ASN A 31 -0.41 19.22 -2.54
C ASN A 31 -1.46 18.15 -2.83
N ILE A 32 -1.68 17.24 -1.86
CA ILE A 32 -2.61 16.12 -2.03
C ILE A 32 -4.02 16.58 -2.41
N SER A 33 -4.45 17.74 -1.94
CA SER A 33 -5.78 18.29 -2.16
C SER A 33 -6.10 18.48 -3.65
N ASP A 34 -5.08 18.75 -4.47
CA ASP A 34 -5.22 18.99 -5.91
C ASP A 34 -5.59 17.71 -6.68
N PHE A 35 -5.33 16.55 -6.08
CA PHE A 35 -5.59 15.25 -6.68
C PHE A 35 -6.90 14.62 -6.18
N ILE A 36 -7.47 15.11 -5.08
CA ILE A 36 -8.67 14.52 -4.47
C ILE A 36 -9.91 14.82 -5.35
N PRO A 37 -10.61 13.79 -5.87
CA PRO A 37 -11.84 14.00 -6.61
C PRO A 37 -12.91 14.64 -5.72
N PHE A 38 -13.68 15.58 -6.29
CA PHE A 38 -14.78 16.23 -5.56
C PHE A 38 -15.81 15.22 -5.03
N SER A 39 -16.07 14.13 -5.77
CA SER A 39 -16.93 13.02 -5.35
C SER A 39 -16.43 12.38 -4.05
N PHE A 40 -15.13 12.11 -3.94
CA PHE A 40 -14.52 11.54 -2.75
C PHE A 40 -14.66 12.49 -1.56
N TYR A 41 -14.32 13.78 -1.76
CA TYR A 41 -14.46 14.78 -0.71
C TYR A 41 -15.90 14.84 -0.18
N ARG A 42 -16.88 14.93 -1.10
CA ARG A 42 -18.30 14.95 -0.74
C ARG A 42 -18.73 13.69 0.02
N LYS A 43 -18.27 12.51 -0.40
CA LYS A 43 -18.61 11.24 0.27
C LYS A 43 -17.99 11.16 1.65
N TYR A 44 -16.71 11.52 1.78
CA TYR A 44 -15.98 11.49 3.05
C TYR A 44 -16.63 12.38 4.12
N TYR A 45 -17.08 13.58 3.72
CA TYR A 45 -17.73 14.55 4.60
C TYR A 45 -19.27 14.52 4.54
N SER A 46 -19.88 13.53 3.87
CA SER A 46 -21.34 13.40 3.83
C SER A 46 -21.88 13.10 5.24
N HIS A 47 -22.91 13.84 5.63
CA HIS A 47 -23.27 14.15 7.02
C HIS A 47 -23.83 12.99 7.88
N PHE A 48 -23.71 11.72 7.48
CA PHE A 48 -24.36 10.63 8.19
C PHE A 48 -23.43 9.90 9.17
N GLY A 49 -23.57 10.25 10.46
CA GLY A 49 -23.37 9.32 11.58
C GLY A 49 -21.97 9.14 12.14
N THR A 50 -20.93 9.76 11.57
CA THR A 50 -19.57 9.68 12.13
C THR A 50 -18.93 11.05 12.23
N LYS A 51 -18.72 11.53 13.45
CA LYS A 51 -17.75 12.61 13.71
C LYS A 51 -16.37 12.09 13.27
N ARG A 52 -15.90 12.52 12.10
CA ARG A 52 -14.57 12.16 11.62
C ARG A 52 -13.57 12.99 12.40
N ASP A 53 -12.70 12.30 13.13
CA ASP A 53 -11.67 12.90 13.96
C ASP A 53 -10.45 13.39 13.16
N PHE A 54 -10.35 12.97 11.90
CA PHE A 54 -9.23 13.21 11.00
C PHE A 54 -9.74 13.66 9.64
N SER A 55 -9.04 14.59 9.01
CA SER A 55 -9.36 15.04 7.66
C SER A 55 -9.04 13.94 6.63
N LEU A 56 -9.64 14.06 5.45
CA LEU A 56 -9.38 13.17 4.32
C LEU A 56 -7.91 13.23 3.91
N GLU A 57 -7.37 14.43 3.78
CA GLU A 57 -5.99 14.75 3.42
C GLU A 57 -5.01 14.09 4.39
N SER A 58 -5.30 14.13 5.70
CA SER A 58 -4.43 13.52 6.70
C SER A 58 -4.37 12.00 6.58
N MET A 59 -5.51 11.37 6.35
CA MET A 59 -5.57 9.92 6.14
C MET A 59 -4.84 9.52 4.85
N LEU A 60 -5.03 10.28 3.76
CA LEU A 60 -4.34 10.05 2.49
C LEU A 60 -2.83 10.21 2.62
N ASN A 61 -2.35 11.32 3.20
CA ASN A 61 -0.93 11.57 3.42
C ASN A 61 -0.27 10.45 4.22
N ALA A 62 -0.95 9.92 5.24
CA ALA A 62 -0.45 8.81 6.03
C ALA A 62 -0.24 7.53 5.19
N PHE A 63 -1.17 7.20 4.29
CA PHE A 63 -1.04 6.05 3.39
C PHE A 63 0.00 6.28 2.30
N ILE A 64 0.12 7.50 1.77
CA ILE A 64 1.14 7.88 0.80
C ILE A 64 2.53 7.70 1.42
N ILE A 65 2.75 8.26 2.61
CA ILE A 65 4.00 8.09 3.37
C ILE A 65 4.28 6.62 3.65
N LYS A 66 3.27 5.85 4.08
CA LYS A 66 3.40 4.41 4.28
C LYS A 66 3.90 3.71 3.02
N ASN A 67 3.42 4.10 1.85
CA ASN A 67 3.81 3.47 0.58
C ASN A 67 5.19 3.94 0.10
N ILE A 68 5.50 5.25 0.13
CA ILE A 68 6.80 5.77 -0.31
C ILE A 68 7.93 5.20 0.55
N LEU A 69 7.74 5.17 1.87
CA LEU A 69 8.73 4.60 2.80
C LEU A 69 8.63 3.07 2.91
N SER A 70 7.80 2.42 2.08
CA SER A 70 7.62 0.97 2.08
C SER A 70 7.34 0.37 3.46
N ILE A 71 6.60 1.09 4.30
CA ILE A 71 6.27 0.66 5.67
C ILE A 71 5.30 -0.54 5.57
N PRO A 72 5.68 -1.74 6.06
CA PRO A 72 4.95 -2.97 5.81
C PRO A 72 3.57 -3.04 6.48
N SER A 73 3.37 -2.40 7.64
CA SER A 73 2.14 -2.55 8.42
C SER A 73 1.60 -1.22 8.97
N VAL A 74 0.30 -1.19 9.27
CA VAL A 74 -0.34 -0.04 9.92
C VAL A 74 0.18 0.14 11.36
N ASP A 75 0.50 -0.95 12.07
CA ASP A 75 1.07 -0.86 13.42
C ASP A 75 2.42 -0.14 13.39
N LEU A 76 3.26 -0.44 12.41
CA LEU A 76 4.56 0.22 12.25
C LEU A 76 4.39 1.69 11.82
N LEU A 77 3.42 2.00 10.96
CA LEU A 77 3.07 3.38 10.62
C LEU A 77 2.67 4.18 11.87
N ILE A 78 1.83 3.61 12.75
CA ILE A 78 1.42 4.24 14.01
C ILE A 78 2.64 4.49 14.91
N THR A 79 3.57 3.54 15.00
CA THR A 79 4.83 3.69 15.75
C THR A 79 5.66 4.85 15.19
N PHE A 80 5.83 4.95 13.88
CA PHE A 80 6.56 6.06 13.26
C PHE A 80 5.89 7.41 13.52
N LEU A 81 4.56 7.51 13.40
CA LEU A 81 3.79 8.71 13.71
C LEU A 81 3.85 9.09 15.21
N SER A 82 4.12 8.13 16.09
CA SER A 82 4.30 8.37 17.52
C SER A 82 5.66 8.97 17.84
N ILE A 83 6.70 8.49 17.16
CA ILE A 83 8.10 8.86 17.42
C ILE A 83 8.50 10.15 16.68
N SER A 84 8.12 10.30 15.41
CA SER A 84 8.46 11.49 14.62
C SER A 84 7.35 12.53 14.66
N SER A 85 7.68 13.68 15.26
CA SER A 85 6.78 14.83 15.31
C SER A 85 6.62 15.48 13.93
N GLU A 86 7.67 15.43 13.12
CA GLU A 86 7.76 15.95 11.76
C GLU A 86 6.81 15.17 10.84
N LEU A 87 6.88 13.83 10.89
CA LEU A 87 6.01 12.95 10.10
C LEU A 87 4.52 13.13 10.46
N ARG A 88 4.25 13.24 11.76
CA ARG A 88 2.91 13.51 12.28
C ARG A 88 2.38 14.87 11.83
N LYS A 89 3.23 15.90 11.85
CA LYS A 89 2.90 17.25 11.38
C LYS A 89 2.69 17.28 9.86
N PHE A 90 3.54 16.60 9.10
CA PHE A 90 3.39 16.43 7.64
C PHE A 90 2.03 15.81 7.29
N CYS A 91 1.65 14.75 8.00
CA CYS A 91 0.33 14.14 7.80
C CYS A 91 -0.83 15.00 8.33
N GLY A 92 -0.59 16.11 9.04
CA GLY A 92 -1.65 16.95 9.60
C GLY A 92 -2.37 16.36 10.82
N PHE A 93 -1.77 15.39 11.51
CA PHE A 93 -2.39 14.74 12.67
C PHE A 93 -2.11 15.50 13.97
N LEU A 94 -3.17 16.01 14.62
CA LEU A 94 -3.08 16.54 16.00
C LEU A 94 -3.03 15.42 17.05
N LYS A 95 -3.69 14.30 16.75
CA LYS A 95 -3.67 13.06 17.53
C LYS A 95 -3.45 11.89 16.56
N ILE A 96 -2.95 10.76 17.05
CA ILE A 96 -2.63 9.63 16.17
C ILE A 96 -3.88 8.76 15.98
N PRO A 97 -4.26 8.43 14.73
CA PRO A 97 -5.36 7.51 14.51
C PRO A 97 -5.07 6.11 15.04
N HIS A 98 -6.08 5.47 15.61
CA HIS A 98 -6.02 4.07 16.00
C HIS A 98 -6.05 3.16 14.76
N LYS A 99 -5.53 1.93 14.90
CA LYS A 99 -5.51 0.91 13.83
C LYS A 99 -6.89 0.68 13.19
N SER A 100 -7.94 0.69 13.99
CA SER A 100 -9.33 0.54 13.51
C SER A 100 -9.77 1.69 12.60
N GLN A 101 -9.28 2.91 12.81
CA GLN A 101 -9.61 4.06 11.98
C GLN A 101 -8.94 3.98 10.61
N PHE A 102 -7.67 3.56 10.55
CA PHE A 102 -7.00 3.24 9.28
C PHE A 102 -7.70 2.11 8.53
N SER A 103 -8.07 1.05 9.24
CA SER A 103 -8.76 -0.11 8.64
C SER A 103 -10.11 0.30 8.06
N ARG A 104 -10.90 1.04 8.83
CA ARG A 104 -12.22 1.54 8.43
C ARG A 104 -12.14 2.50 7.26
N PHE A 105 -11.17 3.41 7.25
CA PHE A 105 -10.93 4.30 6.11
C PHE A 105 -10.65 3.51 4.83
N LYS A 106 -9.72 2.56 4.90
CA LYS A 106 -9.35 1.75 3.73
C LYS A 106 -10.52 0.93 3.20
N SER A 107 -11.36 0.36 4.09
CA SER A 107 -12.49 -0.45 3.66
C SER A 107 -13.69 0.37 3.18
N GLU A 108 -14.00 1.51 3.81
CA GLU A 108 -15.16 2.35 3.44
C GLU A 108 -14.94 3.12 2.14
N PHE A 109 -13.70 3.46 1.80
CA PHE A 109 -13.35 4.33 0.68
C PHE A 109 -12.48 3.65 -0.37
N SER A 110 -12.53 2.31 -0.48
CA SER A 110 -11.71 1.57 -1.44
C SER A 110 -11.96 2.01 -2.88
N ASP A 111 -13.22 2.22 -3.26
CA ASP A 111 -13.57 2.65 -4.62
C ASP A 111 -13.09 4.09 -4.88
N ASP A 112 -13.26 4.97 -3.89
CA ASP A 112 -12.83 6.37 -4.02
C ASP A 112 -11.30 6.51 -4.07
N LEU A 113 -10.57 5.62 -3.37
CA LEU A 113 -9.11 5.51 -3.46
C LEU A 113 -8.69 5.03 -4.86
N ASN A 114 -9.40 4.07 -5.43
CA ASN A 114 -9.15 3.61 -6.80
C ASN A 114 -9.36 4.75 -7.80
N ASP A 115 -10.44 5.52 -7.67
CA ASP A 115 -10.71 6.68 -8.53
C ASP A 115 -9.64 7.77 -8.38
N LEU A 116 -9.20 8.06 -7.15
CA LEU A 116 -8.08 8.95 -6.88
C LEU A 116 -6.81 8.51 -7.63
N PHE A 117 -6.47 7.21 -7.59
CA PHE A 117 -5.30 6.69 -8.29
C PHE A 117 -5.43 6.75 -9.81
N ASN A 118 -6.62 6.45 -10.35
CA ASN A 118 -6.85 6.58 -11.79
C ASN A 118 -6.68 8.03 -12.25
N ASN A 119 -7.19 9.00 -11.50
CA ASN A 119 -6.99 10.42 -11.83
C ASN A 119 -5.51 10.83 -11.70
N LEU A 120 -4.78 10.29 -10.72
CA LEU A 120 -3.34 10.53 -10.60
C LEU A 120 -2.55 10.05 -11.81
N VAL A 121 -2.98 8.96 -12.45
CA VAL A 121 -2.36 8.48 -13.70
C VAL A 121 -2.46 9.55 -14.77
N ASP A 122 -3.63 10.18 -14.95
CA ASP A 122 -3.83 11.24 -15.94
C ASP A 122 -2.88 12.44 -15.70
N PHE A 123 -2.71 12.85 -14.44
CA PHE A 123 -1.75 13.91 -14.09
C PHE A 123 -0.30 13.50 -14.37
N SER A 124 0.06 12.26 -14.05
CA SER A 124 1.41 11.73 -14.23
C SER A 124 1.76 11.48 -15.70
N GLU A 125 0.77 11.25 -16.55
CA GLU A 125 0.94 10.99 -17.98
C GLU A 125 1.54 12.22 -18.68
N GLU A 126 1.03 13.42 -18.40
CA GLU A 126 1.59 14.64 -18.97
C GLU A 126 3.06 14.86 -18.57
N ILE A 127 3.40 14.53 -17.33
CA ILE A 127 4.77 14.66 -16.81
C ILE A 127 5.67 13.62 -17.49
N SER A 128 5.22 12.38 -17.58
CA SER A 128 5.93 11.27 -18.23
C SER A 128 6.21 11.58 -19.71
N GLN A 129 5.22 12.11 -20.42
CA GLN A 129 5.38 12.54 -21.82
C GLN A 129 6.39 13.69 -21.96
N LYS A 130 6.38 14.66 -21.05
CA LYS A 130 7.36 15.77 -21.05
C LYS A 130 8.78 15.30 -20.78
N ILE A 131 8.96 14.30 -19.91
CA ILE A 131 10.28 13.76 -19.57
C ILE A 131 10.83 12.90 -20.72
N ASN A 132 10.03 11.95 -21.21
CA ASN A 132 10.42 11.08 -22.30
C ASN A 132 9.19 10.47 -22.99
N PRO A 133 8.77 11.01 -24.16
CA PRO A 133 7.60 10.53 -24.88
C PRO A 133 7.69 9.04 -25.27
N PHE A 134 8.91 8.57 -25.60
CA PHE A 134 9.12 7.18 -25.98
C PHE A 134 8.89 6.24 -24.79
N LEU A 135 9.50 6.52 -23.63
CA LEU A 135 9.30 5.69 -22.44
C LEU A 135 7.86 5.77 -21.91
N SER A 136 7.21 6.93 -21.99
CA SER A 136 5.78 7.10 -21.61
C SER A 136 4.86 6.21 -22.45
N SER A 137 5.20 5.97 -23.72
CA SER A 137 4.41 5.12 -24.60
C SER A 137 4.54 3.62 -24.31
N ILE A 138 5.48 3.21 -23.46
CA ILE A 138 5.72 1.81 -23.13
C ILE A 138 4.80 1.40 -21.97
N LEU A 139 3.84 0.52 -22.25
CA LEU A 139 3.02 -0.11 -21.20
C LEU A 139 3.85 -1.16 -20.45
N ILE A 140 4.13 -0.89 -19.17
CA ILE A 140 4.78 -1.85 -18.27
C ILE A 140 3.69 -2.50 -17.41
N THR A 141 3.48 -3.81 -17.59
CA THR A 141 2.57 -4.60 -16.76
C THR A 141 3.37 -5.48 -15.80
N ASP A 142 3.25 -5.24 -14.50
CA ASP A 142 3.82 -6.14 -13.50
C ASP A 142 2.89 -7.35 -13.32
N THR A 143 3.36 -8.53 -13.70
CA THR A 143 2.63 -9.79 -13.52
C THR A 143 2.92 -10.45 -12.17
N THR A 144 3.76 -9.83 -11.33
CA THR A 144 4.13 -10.36 -10.02
C THR A 144 2.90 -10.36 -9.11
N GLY A 145 2.45 -11.56 -8.71
CA GLY A 145 1.24 -11.74 -7.89
C GLY A 145 0.00 -12.21 -8.68
N ILE A 146 0.09 -12.35 -10.00
CA ILE A 146 -0.87 -13.16 -10.76
C ILE A 146 -0.54 -14.63 -10.49
N GLU A 147 -1.13 -15.20 -9.44
CA GLU A 147 -1.10 -16.63 -9.23
C GLU A 147 -2.11 -17.28 -10.17
N SER A 148 -1.64 -18.18 -11.04
CA SER A 148 -2.54 -19.02 -11.81
C SER A 148 -3.39 -19.87 -10.86
N TYR A 149 -4.71 -19.96 -11.13
CA TYR A 149 -5.62 -20.82 -10.37
C TYR A 149 -5.34 -22.30 -10.69
N VAL A 150 -4.25 -22.83 -10.13
CA VAL A 150 -3.93 -24.26 -10.18
C VAL A 150 -4.39 -24.94 -8.90
N ALA A 151 -4.79 -26.21 -9.01
CA ALA A 151 -5.34 -26.97 -7.89
C ALA A 151 -4.37 -27.01 -6.70
N GLU A 152 -3.08 -27.00 -7.00
CA GLU A 152 -1.94 -26.99 -6.09
C GLU A 152 -1.89 -25.74 -5.20
N ASN A 153 -2.35 -24.58 -5.68
CA ASN A 153 -2.35 -23.33 -4.90
C ASN A 153 -3.48 -23.28 -3.84
N ASN A 154 -4.39 -24.27 -3.83
CA ASN A 154 -5.45 -24.38 -2.83
C ASN A 154 -4.96 -25.15 -1.58
N PRO A 155 -4.99 -24.57 -0.37
CA PRO A 155 -4.61 -25.27 0.87
C PRO A 155 -5.38 -26.58 1.10
N LYS A 156 -6.61 -26.70 0.59
CA LYS A 156 -7.43 -27.92 0.67
C LYS A 156 -6.86 -29.06 -0.17
N PHE A 157 -6.19 -28.76 -1.28
CA PHE A 157 -5.56 -29.77 -2.13
C PHE A 157 -4.40 -30.46 -1.38
N TYR A 158 -3.51 -29.68 -0.75
CA TYR A 158 -2.45 -30.21 0.10
C TYR A 158 -2.99 -31.06 1.25
N GLN A 159 -4.03 -30.59 1.95
CA GLN A 159 -4.66 -31.38 3.01
C GLN A 159 -5.24 -32.71 2.49
N SER A 160 -5.84 -32.71 1.29
CA SER A 160 -6.36 -33.93 0.66
C SER A 160 -5.25 -34.93 0.36
N GLN A 161 -4.14 -34.48 -0.25
CA GLN A 161 -3.00 -35.34 -0.57
C GLN A 161 -2.32 -35.87 0.71
N LEU A 162 -2.19 -35.05 1.76
CA LEU A 162 -1.69 -35.48 3.07
C LEU A 162 -2.59 -36.55 3.70
N LYS A 163 -3.92 -36.40 3.61
CA LYS A 163 -4.86 -37.42 4.10
C LYS A 163 -4.69 -38.75 3.35
N LYS A 164 -4.59 -38.71 2.01
CA LYS A 164 -4.35 -39.92 1.20
C LYS A 164 -3.03 -40.60 1.60
N SER A 165 -1.94 -39.82 1.72
CA SER A 165 -0.65 -40.36 2.13
C SER A 165 -0.69 -41.03 3.51
N LYS A 166 -1.42 -40.45 4.48
CA LYS A 166 -1.62 -41.05 5.80
C LYS A 166 -2.46 -42.33 5.75
N SER A 167 -3.50 -42.36 4.92
CA SER A 167 -4.32 -43.56 4.72
C SER A 167 -3.52 -44.69 4.07
N HIS A 168 -2.69 -44.38 3.06
CA HIS A 168 -1.79 -45.35 2.46
C HIS A 168 -0.77 -45.90 3.47
N ALA A 169 -0.13 -45.03 4.26
CA ALA A 169 0.80 -45.46 5.31
C ALA A 169 0.14 -46.40 6.33
N LYS A 170 -1.10 -46.10 6.77
CA LYS A 170 -1.87 -46.99 7.65
C LYS A 170 -2.22 -48.32 7.01
N PHE A 171 -2.62 -48.31 5.74
CA PHE A 171 -2.91 -49.53 4.99
C PHE A 171 -1.66 -50.41 4.94
N PHE A 172 -0.52 -49.87 4.52
CA PHE A 172 0.75 -50.61 4.47
C PHE A 172 1.18 -51.17 5.83
N ALA A 173 1.04 -50.40 6.91
CA ALA A 173 1.32 -50.87 8.27
C ALA A 173 0.39 -52.01 8.72
N SER A 174 -0.85 -52.08 8.20
CA SER A 174 -1.80 -53.15 8.53
C SER A 174 -1.66 -54.41 7.68
N THR A 175 -1.14 -54.29 6.45
CA THR A 175 -1.01 -55.42 5.50
C THR A 175 0.39 -56.01 5.42
N ASN A 176 1.40 -55.40 6.04
CA ASN A 176 2.76 -55.96 6.13
C ASN A 176 3.15 -56.21 7.59
N PRO A 177 3.05 -57.46 8.10
CA PRO A 177 3.38 -57.77 9.49
C PRO A 177 4.90 -57.81 9.79
N ASN A 178 5.78 -57.46 8.82
CA ASN A 178 7.24 -57.55 8.95
C ASN A 178 7.99 -56.24 8.62
N SER A 179 7.40 -55.06 8.86
CA SER A 179 8.16 -53.80 8.94
C SER A 179 8.48 -53.42 10.37
#